data_AF-H0E733-F1
#
_entry.id   AF-H0E733-F1
#
_cell.length_a   1.000
_cell.length_b   1.000
_cell.length_c   1.000
_cell.angle_alpha   90.00
_cell.angle_beta   90.00
_cell.angle_gamma   90.00
#
_symmetry.space_group_name_H-M   'P 1'
#
loop_
_entity.id
_entity.type
_entity.pdbx_description
1 polymer ?
#
loop_
_entity_poly.entity_id
_entity_poly.type
_entity_poly.pdbx_seq_one_letter_code
_entity_poly.pdbx_strand_id
1 'polypeptide(L)'
;MTTRHGRSNRPSARERARRSAGRSADGRSVAWIDGIDLPTLAGELVDLAIGQLRVWTPRVVDALDAERIASDVCGQWFTGPDGPGAELEAVVGELLIEGLSAAGDAPAVAALSALAVAGSEPIASAAGPAAERLVAAGVPRPSWWAQLASTRPTRAALLTAPGDDRVQTVIVEFSRDVGPRHCLSAIVVHERGGAATSLHLTHELDGLREEIASIGGESPIEVIPLPLERAHAILDAAIERTEQVGDPLLTSSYGETRGVARQRLALLADHLGRGQRSASRSIAS
;
A
#
# COMPACT_ATOMS: atom_id res chain seq x y z
N MET A 1 36.37 52.65 -20.36
CA MET A 1 35.34 51.98 -19.54
C MET A 1 35.36 50.49 -19.87
N THR A 2 36.03 49.70 -19.05
CA THR A 2 36.20 48.25 -19.21
C THR A 2 35.35 47.53 -18.15
N THR A 3 34.23 46.94 -18.56
CA THR A 3 33.37 46.13 -17.70
C THR A 3 33.85 44.67 -17.70
N ARG A 4 34.40 44.24 -16.57
CA ARG A 4 34.83 42.86 -16.28
C ARG A 4 33.62 42.05 -15.82
N HIS A 5 33.14 41.09 -16.63
CA HIS A 5 32.11 40.13 -16.21
C HIS A 5 32.77 38.97 -15.45
N GLY A 6 32.49 38.87 -14.14
CA GLY A 6 32.90 37.74 -13.31
C GLY A 6 32.05 36.51 -13.60
N ARG A 7 32.69 35.44 -14.09
CA ARG A 7 32.05 34.12 -14.20
C ARG A 7 31.86 33.52 -12.81
N SER A 8 30.60 33.35 -12.42
CA SER A 8 30.16 32.59 -11.24
C SER A 8 30.54 31.11 -11.41
N ASN A 9 31.49 30.64 -10.60
CA ASN A 9 31.88 29.23 -10.50
C ASN A 9 30.83 28.46 -9.68
N ARG A 10 29.70 28.08 -10.32
CA ARG A 10 28.77 27.13 -9.71
C ARG A 10 29.26 25.71 -10.01
N PRO A 11 29.52 24.88 -8.99
CA PRO A 11 29.99 23.52 -9.20
C PRO A 11 28.94 22.71 -9.98
N SER A 12 29.43 21.78 -10.80
CA SER A 12 28.58 20.93 -11.64
C SER A 12 27.72 19.99 -10.78
N ALA A 13 26.59 19.51 -11.32
CA ALA A 13 25.73 18.54 -10.64
C ALA A 13 26.51 17.26 -10.24
N ARG A 14 27.52 16.89 -11.04
CA ARG A 14 28.41 15.74 -10.79
C ARG A 14 29.38 15.96 -9.62
N GLU A 15 29.84 17.19 -9.40
CA GLU A 15 30.67 17.55 -8.22
C GLU A 15 29.84 17.62 -6.94
N ARG A 16 28.56 18.01 -7.03
CA ARG A 16 27.64 17.93 -5.88
C ARG A 16 27.38 16.49 -5.47
N ALA A 17 27.12 15.60 -6.43
CA ALA A 17 26.92 14.17 -6.17
C ALA A 17 28.18 13.45 -5.63
N ARG A 18 29.39 13.92 -5.97
CA ARG A 18 30.64 13.38 -5.39
C ARG A 18 30.93 13.89 -3.99
N ARG A 19 30.37 15.04 -3.59
CA ARG A 19 30.52 15.60 -2.24
C ARG A 19 29.51 15.06 -1.23
N SER A 20 28.39 14.50 -1.67
CA SER A 20 27.39 13.87 -0.79
C SER A 20 27.80 12.48 -0.27
N ALA A 21 28.84 11.86 -0.83
CA ALA A 21 29.42 10.63 -0.31
C ALA A 21 30.46 10.92 0.79
N GLY A 22 30.01 11.51 1.91
CA GLY A 22 30.82 11.64 3.12
C GLY A 22 30.95 10.29 3.81
N ARG A 23 32.19 9.83 4.05
CA ARG A 23 32.45 8.63 4.86
C ARG A 23 32.38 8.99 6.33
N SER A 24 31.57 8.25 7.11
CA SER A 24 31.58 8.29 8.56
C SER A 24 32.93 7.80 9.12
N ALA A 25 33.26 8.18 10.35
CA ALA A 25 34.47 7.77 11.07
C ALA A 25 34.59 6.25 11.29
N ASP A 26 33.49 5.51 11.11
CA ASP A 26 33.44 4.04 11.16
C ASP A 26 33.54 3.35 9.79
N GLY A 27 33.72 4.12 8.72
CA GLY A 27 33.85 3.60 7.35
C GLY A 27 32.54 3.19 6.69
N ARG A 28 31.38 3.37 7.33
CA ARG A 28 30.08 3.14 6.69
C ARG A 28 29.70 4.31 5.79
N SER A 29 29.15 3.98 4.62
CA SER A 29 28.53 4.96 3.73
C SER A 29 27.24 5.43 4.39
N VAL A 30 27.15 6.72 4.71
CA VAL A 30 25.92 7.31 5.25
C VAL A 30 25.06 7.74 4.07
N ALA A 31 23.85 7.20 3.97
CA ALA A 31 22.86 7.65 3.00
C ALA A 31 22.28 9.00 3.47
N TRP A 32 22.20 9.96 2.55
CA TRP A 32 21.69 11.31 2.81
C TRP A 32 20.51 11.59 1.89
N ILE A 33 19.41 12.08 2.44
CA ILE A 33 18.29 12.64 1.68
C ILE A 33 18.23 14.14 2.00
N ASP A 34 18.42 15.00 1.00
CA ASP A 34 18.35 16.46 1.13
C ASP A 34 19.18 17.07 2.28
N GLY A 35 20.29 16.42 2.65
CA GLY A 35 21.17 16.87 3.74
C GLY A 35 20.74 16.44 5.14
N ILE A 36 19.77 15.54 5.25
CA ILE A 36 19.37 14.86 6.49
C ILE A 36 20.01 13.47 6.53
N ASP A 37 20.55 13.12 7.70
CA ASP A 37 21.09 11.79 8.01
C ASP A 37 19.94 10.78 8.07
N LEU A 38 19.94 9.81 7.15
CA LEU A 38 18.83 8.86 6.98
C LEU A 38 18.53 8.05 8.26
N PRO A 39 19.53 7.54 9.02
CA PRO A 39 19.30 6.89 10.31
C PRO A 39 18.59 7.77 11.34
N THR A 40 18.97 9.04 11.46
CA THR A 40 18.33 9.98 12.40
C THR A 40 16.87 10.21 12.02
N LEU A 41 16.60 10.50 10.74
CA LEU A 41 15.23 10.66 10.23
C LEU A 41 14.41 9.38 10.43
N ALA A 42 15.00 8.21 10.15
CA ALA A 42 14.32 6.94 10.31
C ALA A 42 13.96 6.67 11.78
N GLY A 43 14.84 7.01 12.73
CA GLY A 43 14.54 6.92 14.16
C GLY A 43 13.33 7.76 14.58
N GLU A 44 13.28 9.02 14.14
CA GLU A 44 12.13 9.92 14.43
C GLU A 44 10.82 9.40 13.82
N LEU A 45 10.88 8.88 12.58
CA LEU A 45 9.72 8.30 11.90
C LEU A 45 9.24 7.01 12.60
N VAL A 46 10.15 6.19 13.10
CA VAL A 46 9.82 4.97 13.85
C VAL A 46 9.15 5.31 15.17
N ASP A 47 9.66 6.27 15.93
CA ASP A 47 9.04 6.72 17.19
C ASP A 47 7.64 7.26 16.95
N LEU A 48 7.45 8.05 15.88
CA LEU A 48 6.15 8.54 15.47
C LEU A 48 5.20 7.38 15.09
N ALA A 49 5.66 6.43 14.28
CA ALA A 49 4.86 5.28 13.84
C ALA A 49 4.48 4.37 15.00
N ILE A 50 5.40 4.06 15.91
CA ILE A 50 5.12 3.29 17.13
C ILE A 50 4.11 4.03 18.01
N GLY A 51 4.27 5.34 18.20
CA GLY A 51 3.34 6.17 18.95
C GLY A 51 1.92 6.12 18.36
N GLN A 52 1.81 6.27 17.04
CA GLN A 52 0.56 6.18 16.30
C GLN A 52 -0.09 4.79 16.45
N LEU A 53 0.65 3.71 16.16
CA LEU A 53 0.18 2.33 16.27
C LEU A 53 -0.32 1.99 17.68
N ARG A 54 0.38 2.48 18.72
CA ARG A 54 -0.04 2.30 20.12
C ARG A 54 -1.33 3.03 20.47
N VAL A 55 -1.55 4.21 19.91
CA VAL A 55 -2.81 4.96 20.10
C VAL A 55 -3.98 4.28 19.39
N TRP A 56 -3.74 3.69 18.22
CA TRP A 56 -4.81 3.09 17.43
C TRP A 56 -5.14 1.66 17.80
N THR A 57 -4.16 0.84 18.18
CA THR A 57 -4.39 -0.59 18.43
C THR A 57 -5.56 -0.86 19.40
N PRO A 58 -5.75 -0.12 20.50
CA PRO A 58 -6.90 -0.33 21.39
C PRO A 58 -8.27 -0.02 20.76
N ARG A 59 -8.29 0.65 19.62
CA ARG A 59 -9.49 1.06 18.87
C ARG A 59 -9.78 0.17 17.67
N VAL A 60 -8.88 -0.75 17.31
CA VAL A 60 -9.06 -1.65 16.18
C VAL A 60 -10.10 -2.69 16.55
N VAL A 61 -11.26 -2.65 15.88
CA VAL A 61 -12.38 -3.55 16.17
C VAL A 61 -12.38 -4.79 15.27
N ASP A 62 -11.80 -4.72 14.08
CA ASP A 62 -11.72 -5.83 13.13
C ASP A 62 -10.43 -5.84 12.29
N ALA A 63 -10.27 -6.87 11.46
CA ALA A 63 -9.08 -7.03 10.63
C ALA A 63 -8.98 -6.03 9.48
N LEU A 64 -10.10 -5.48 8.97
CA LEU A 64 -10.06 -4.48 7.92
C LEU A 64 -9.52 -3.16 8.47
N ASP A 65 -9.94 -2.76 9.67
CA ASP A 65 -9.40 -1.60 10.38
C ASP A 65 -7.90 -1.74 10.63
N ALA A 66 -7.46 -2.92 11.07
CA ALA A 66 -6.04 -3.23 11.28
C ALA A 66 -5.22 -3.02 9.99
N GLU A 67 -5.68 -3.61 8.89
CA GLU A 67 -5.04 -3.51 7.58
C GLU A 67 -5.01 -2.06 7.07
N ARG A 68 -6.09 -1.29 7.25
CA ARG A 68 -6.16 0.14 6.87
C ARG A 68 -5.11 0.97 7.61
N ILE A 69 -5.03 0.82 8.92
CA ILE A 69 -4.07 1.56 9.75
C ILE A 69 -2.64 1.21 9.36
N ALA A 70 -2.33 -0.07 9.18
CA ALA A 70 -0.99 -0.49 8.77
C ALA A 70 -0.62 0.03 7.37
N SER A 71 -1.57 0.00 6.42
CA SER A 71 -1.38 0.57 5.08
C SER A 71 -1.18 2.08 5.12
N ASP A 72 -1.92 2.81 5.96
CA ASP A 72 -1.76 4.26 6.15
C ASP A 72 -0.36 4.60 6.68
N VAL A 73 0.10 3.91 7.73
CA VAL A 73 1.46 4.07 8.28
C VAL A 73 2.52 3.86 7.21
N CYS A 74 2.45 2.76 6.46
CA CYS A 74 3.40 2.49 5.38
C CYS A 74 3.27 3.51 4.23
N GLY A 75 2.05 3.98 3.96
CA GLY A 75 1.74 4.98 2.95
C GLY A 75 2.42 6.33 3.20
N GLN A 76 2.69 6.70 4.46
CA GLN A 76 3.40 7.94 4.82
C GLN A 76 4.83 7.98 4.28
N TRP A 77 5.46 6.84 4.00
CA TRP A 77 6.82 6.75 3.46
C TRP A 77 6.85 6.56 1.94
N PHE A 78 5.69 6.34 1.33
CA PHE A 78 5.58 6.24 -0.10
C PHE A 78 5.74 7.62 -0.75
N THR A 79 6.85 7.81 -1.47
CA THR A 79 7.17 9.08 -2.17
C THR A 79 7.05 8.97 -3.68
N GLY A 80 6.30 7.98 -4.17
CA GLY A 80 6.25 7.64 -5.59
C GLY A 80 7.43 6.77 -6.02
N PRO A 81 7.48 6.38 -7.31
CA PRO A 81 8.46 5.40 -7.79
C PRO A 81 9.88 5.97 -8.01
N ASP A 82 10.00 7.28 -8.22
CA ASP A 82 11.28 7.97 -8.41
C ASP A 82 11.79 8.65 -7.12
N GLY A 83 11.04 8.51 -6.01
CA GLY A 83 11.41 9.06 -4.71
C GLY A 83 12.36 8.14 -3.94
N PRO A 84 13.08 8.66 -2.93
CA PRO A 84 13.90 7.85 -2.03
C PRO A 84 13.08 6.93 -1.11
N GLY A 85 11.76 6.88 -1.30
CA GLY A 85 10.78 6.17 -0.47
C GLY A 85 11.05 4.69 -0.34
N ALA A 86 11.54 4.00 -1.38
CA ALA A 86 11.82 2.57 -1.27
C ALA A 86 12.98 2.26 -0.29
N GLU A 87 14.04 3.07 -0.30
CA GLU A 87 15.15 2.93 0.64
C GLU A 87 14.73 3.37 2.05
N LEU A 88 14.00 4.49 2.15
CA LEU A 88 13.47 4.98 3.42
C LEU A 88 12.50 3.96 4.05
N GLU A 89 11.56 3.41 3.27
CA GLU A 89 10.59 2.40 3.71
C GLU A 89 11.29 1.13 4.20
N ALA A 90 12.37 0.70 3.53
CA ALA A 90 13.16 -0.45 3.98
C ALA A 90 13.83 -0.18 5.34
N VAL A 91 14.52 0.96 5.48
CA VAL A 91 15.23 1.34 6.72
C VAL A 91 14.24 1.56 7.88
N VAL A 92 13.18 2.34 7.64
CA VAL A 92 12.14 2.60 8.65
C VAL A 92 11.40 1.31 9.00
N GLY A 93 11.09 0.47 8.02
CA GLY A 93 10.43 -0.81 8.22
C GLY A 93 11.22 -1.76 9.11
N GLU A 94 12.52 -1.90 8.86
CA GLU A 94 13.42 -2.71 9.69
C GLU A 94 13.43 -2.24 11.15
N LEU A 95 13.70 -0.95 11.36
CA LEU A 95 13.73 -0.34 12.69
C LEU A 95 12.37 -0.42 13.41
N LEU A 96 11.27 -0.25 12.68
CA LEU A 96 9.92 -0.38 13.22
C LEU A 96 9.66 -1.81 13.72
N ILE A 97 10.03 -2.82 12.93
CA ILE A 97 9.85 -4.23 13.31
C ILE A 97 10.72 -4.57 14.52
N GLU A 98 11.96 -4.07 14.58
CA GLU A 98 12.83 -4.23 15.75
C GLU A 98 12.23 -3.58 17.00
N GLY A 99 11.77 -2.33 16.89
CA GLY A 99 11.16 -1.59 18.00
C GLY A 99 9.89 -2.26 18.54
N LEU A 100 9.01 -2.72 17.65
CA LEU A 100 7.81 -3.49 18.03
C LEU A 100 8.19 -4.84 18.66
N SER A 101 9.17 -5.54 18.10
CA SER A 101 9.65 -6.82 18.66
C SER A 101 10.22 -6.64 20.06
N ALA A 102 10.98 -5.56 20.29
CA ALA A 102 11.57 -5.24 21.59
C ALA A 102 10.52 -4.86 22.63
N ALA A 103 9.43 -4.20 22.21
CA ALA A 103 8.33 -3.85 23.10
C ALA A 103 7.62 -5.09 23.70
N GLY A 104 7.45 -6.16 22.90
CA GLY A 104 7.00 -7.45 23.40
C GLY A 104 5.64 -7.45 24.10
N ASP A 105 4.74 -6.53 23.73
CA ASP A 105 3.42 -6.38 24.32
C ASP A 105 2.29 -6.66 23.32
N ALA A 106 1.04 -6.74 23.80
CA ALA A 106 -0.11 -7.04 22.94
C ALA A 106 -0.31 -6.01 21.81
N PRO A 107 -0.10 -4.69 22.04
CA PRO A 107 -0.08 -3.72 20.96
C PRO A 107 0.95 -4.02 19.86
N ALA A 108 2.16 -4.43 20.25
CA ALA A 108 3.20 -4.80 19.30
C ALA A 108 2.81 -6.02 18.44
N VAL A 109 2.23 -7.06 19.05
CA VAL A 109 1.71 -8.21 18.29
C VAL A 109 0.68 -7.74 17.28
N ALA A 110 -0.29 -6.94 17.69
CA ALA A 110 -1.34 -6.47 16.80
C ALA A 110 -0.79 -5.63 15.63
N ALA A 111 0.12 -4.70 15.89
CA ALA A 111 0.78 -3.91 14.87
C ALA A 111 1.56 -4.79 13.88
N LEU A 112 2.39 -5.71 14.37
CA LEU A 112 3.15 -6.64 13.53
C LEU A 112 2.22 -7.55 12.69
N SER A 113 1.08 -7.96 13.24
CA SER A 113 0.06 -8.75 12.51
C SER A 113 -0.50 -7.99 11.32
N ALA A 114 -0.80 -6.71 11.52
CA ALA A 114 -1.36 -5.85 10.49
C ALA A 114 -0.32 -5.54 9.41
N LEU A 115 0.92 -5.24 9.82
CA LEU A 115 2.05 -5.01 8.92
C LEU A 115 2.41 -6.27 8.10
N ALA A 116 2.25 -7.47 8.66
CA ALA A 116 2.46 -8.73 7.95
C ALA A 116 1.53 -8.91 6.73
N VAL A 117 0.43 -8.14 6.67
CA VAL A 117 -0.59 -8.25 5.64
C VAL A 117 -0.64 -7.01 4.76
N ALA A 118 -0.50 -5.81 5.33
CA ALA A 118 -0.65 -4.54 4.63
C ALA A 118 0.68 -3.78 4.43
N GLY A 119 1.79 -4.25 4.97
CA GLY A 119 3.11 -3.68 4.70
C GLY A 119 3.57 -3.96 3.26
N SER A 120 4.59 -3.23 2.80
CA SER A 120 5.33 -3.63 1.60
C SER A 120 6.00 -4.99 1.79
N GLU A 121 6.40 -5.63 0.69
CA GLU A 121 7.01 -6.97 0.71
C GLU A 121 8.13 -7.14 1.77
N PRO A 122 9.11 -6.21 1.92
CA PRO A 122 10.14 -6.36 2.94
C PRO A 122 9.57 -6.31 4.37
N ILE A 123 8.63 -5.39 4.62
CA ILE A 123 7.99 -5.22 5.92
C ILE A 123 7.12 -6.43 6.24
N ALA A 124 6.26 -6.84 5.31
CA ALA A 124 5.33 -7.95 5.49
C ALA A 124 6.05 -9.27 5.78
N SER A 125 7.12 -9.54 5.01
CA SER A 125 7.95 -10.75 5.15
C SER A 125 8.64 -10.85 6.52
N ALA A 126 9.04 -9.72 7.10
CA ALA A 126 9.69 -9.69 8.41
C ALA A 126 8.70 -9.59 9.59
N ALA A 127 7.58 -8.87 9.42
CA ALA A 127 6.60 -8.61 10.47
C ALA A 127 5.83 -9.87 10.89
N GLY A 128 5.43 -10.72 9.94
CA GLY A 128 4.69 -11.96 10.25
C GLY A 128 5.45 -12.91 11.20
N PRO A 129 6.69 -13.30 10.87
CA PRO A 129 7.53 -14.08 11.77
C PRO A 129 7.80 -13.39 13.11
N ALA A 130 7.93 -12.07 13.14
CA ALA A 130 8.09 -11.33 14.40
C ALA A 130 6.86 -11.42 15.29
N ALA A 131 5.66 -11.24 14.73
CA ALA A 131 4.40 -11.39 15.46
C ALA A 131 4.25 -12.82 16.03
N GLU A 132 4.52 -13.84 15.22
CA GLU A 132 4.44 -15.24 15.67
C GLU A 132 5.45 -15.56 16.78
N ARG A 133 6.66 -14.98 16.76
CA ARG A 133 7.64 -15.13 17.86
C ARG A 133 7.12 -14.57 19.17
N LEU A 134 6.51 -13.39 19.16
CA LEU A 134 5.92 -12.79 20.35
C LEU A 134 4.75 -13.61 20.88
N VAL A 135 3.90 -14.12 19.99
CA VAL A 135 2.81 -15.04 20.38
C VAL A 135 3.36 -16.32 21.00
N ALA A 136 4.39 -16.92 20.40
CA ALA A 136 5.04 -18.11 20.95
C ALA A 136 5.69 -17.85 22.32
N ALA A 137 6.10 -16.62 22.60
CA ALA A 137 6.57 -16.17 23.91
C ALA A 137 5.45 -15.87 24.92
N GLY A 138 4.17 -16.04 24.54
CA GLY A 138 3.01 -15.91 25.41
C GLY A 138 2.28 -14.57 25.30
N VAL A 139 2.66 -13.69 24.39
CA VAL A 139 1.93 -12.44 24.16
C VAL A 139 0.59 -12.73 23.47
N PRO A 140 -0.55 -12.21 23.97
CA PRO A 140 -1.85 -12.52 23.39
C PRO A 140 -2.01 -12.08 21.92
N ARG A 141 -2.68 -12.92 21.11
CA ARG A 141 -3.15 -12.52 19.78
C ARG A 141 -4.32 -11.54 19.88
N PRO A 142 -4.42 -10.54 18.98
CA PRO A 142 -5.63 -9.75 18.82
C PRO A 142 -6.82 -10.62 18.40
N SER A 143 -8.03 -10.25 18.83
CA SER A 143 -9.28 -10.99 18.56
C SER A 143 -9.59 -11.15 17.07
N TRP A 144 -9.17 -10.18 16.25
CA TRP A 144 -9.37 -10.16 14.81
C TRP A 144 -8.30 -10.93 14.01
N TRP A 145 -7.24 -11.47 14.64
CA TRP A 145 -6.12 -12.13 13.95
C TRP A 145 -6.59 -13.18 12.93
N ALA A 146 -7.50 -14.06 13.34
CA ALA A 146 -7.99 -15.15 12.50
C ALA A 146 -8.72 -14.65 11.23
N GLN A 147 -9.29 -13.45 11.28
CA GLN A 147 -10.00 -12.87 10.15
C GLN A 147 -9.06 -12.50 9.00
N LEU A 148 -7.78 -12.19 9.27
CA LEU A 148 -6.78 -11.83 8.24
C LEU A 148 -6.66 -12.91 7.16
N ALA A 149 -6.70 -14.18 7.55
CA ALA A 149 -6.55 -15.31 6.62
C ALA A 149 -7.84 -15.66 5.86
N SER A 150 -8.99 -15.07 6.22
CA SER A 150 -10.31 -15.44 5.68
C SER A 150 -10.77 -14.61 4.48
N THR A 151 -10.05 -13.55 4.10
CA THR A 151 -10.47 -12.66 3.00
C THR A 151 -10.47 -13.35 1.65
N ARG A 152 -11.58 -13.26 0.90
CA ARG A 152 -11.71 -13.81 -0.45
C ARG A 152 -12.38 -12.80 -1.38
N PRO A 153 -11.96 -12.70 -2.66
CA PRO A 153 -12.70 -11.94 -3.66
C PRO A 153 -14.04 -12.63 -3.96
N THR A 154 -15.06 -11.84 -4.30
CA THR A 154 -16.41 -12.36 -4.54
C THR A 154 -17.00 -11.90 -5.86
N ARG A 155 -16.95 -10.60 -6.15
CA ARG A 155 -17.54 -9.96 -7.33
C ARG A 155 -16.67 -8.79 -7.77
N ALA A 156 -16.78 -8.39 -9.03
CA ALA A 156 -16.16 -7.16 -9.52
C ALA A 156 -17.10 -6.39 -10.44
N ALA A 157 -16.85 -5.10 -10.57
CA ALA A 157 -17.56 -4.19 -11.45
C ALA A 157 -16.64 -3.12 -12.03
N LEU A 158 -17.06 -2.57 -13.15
CA LEU A 158 -16.50 -1.39 -13.79
C LEU A 158 -17.53 -0.26 -13.67
N LEU A 159 -17.08 0.88 -13.18
CA LEU A 159 -17.83 2.13 -13.18
C LEU A 159 -17.26 3.05 -14.25
N THR A 160 -18.11 3.50 -15.16
CA THR A 160 -17.71 4.32 -16.31
C THR A 160 -18.86 5.25 -16.71
N ALA A 161 -18.54 6.41 -17.26
CA ALA A 161 -19.54 7.29 -17.85
C ALA A 161 -19.81 6.86 -19.31
N PRO A 162 -21.06 6.95 -19.80
CA PRO A 162 -21.40 6.57 -21.17
C PRO A 162 -20.54 7.32 -22.19
N GLY A 163 -19.83 6.56 -23.03
CA GLY A 163 -18.95 7.13 -24.06
C GLY A 163 -17.64 7.73 -23.54
N ASP A 164 -17.31 7.60 -22.26
CA ASP A 164 -16.04 8.03 -21.69
C ASP A 164 -15.22 6.83 -21.20
N ASP A 165 -14.29 6.40 -22.03
CA ASP A 165 -13.32 5.35 -21.73
C ASP A 165 -12.00 5.91 -21.17
N ARG A 166 -11.90 7.22 -20.92
CA ARG A 166 -10.65 7.86 -20.48
C ARG A 166 -10.41 7.66 -18.99
N VAL A 167 -11.49 7.64 -18.21
CA VAL A 167 -11.46 7.40 -16.77
C VAL A 167 -12.44 6.30 -16.42
N GLN A 168 -11.94 5.27 -15.76
CA GLN A 168 -12.74 4.13 -15.33
C GLN A 168 -12.43 3.80 -13.89
N THR A 169 -13.44 3.43 -13.12
CA THR A 169 -13.23 2.93 -11.76
C THR A 169 -13.44 1.42 -11.73
N VAL A 170 -12.40 0.67 -11.40
CA VAL A 170 -12.48 -0.79 -11.25
C VAL A 170 -12.68 -1.11 -9.79
N ILE A 171 -13.67 -1.97 -9.49
CA ILE A 171 -14.07 -2.31 -8.13
C ILE A 171 -14.07 -3.82 -7.96
N VAL A 172 -13.49 -4.30 -6.86
CA VAL A 172 -13.54 -5.71 -6.46
C VAL A 172 -14.05 -5.80 -5.03
N GLU A 173 -15.13 -6.55 -4.85
CA GLU A 173 -15.73 -6.87 -3.56
C GLU A 173 -15.06 -8.07 -2.92
N PHE A 174 -14.79 -7.97 -1.63
CA PHE A 174 -14.21 -9.02 -0.80
C PHE A 174 -15.12 -9.34 0.38
N SER A 175 -15.09 -10.61 0.79
CA SER A 175 -15.77 -11.09 2.00
C SER A 175 -14.77 -11.76 2.93
N ARG A 176 -15.14 -11.85 4.20
CA ARG A 176 -14.47 -12.65 5.24
C ARG A 176 -15.49 -13.63 5.84
N ASP A 177 -15.00 -14.58 6.63
CA ASP A 177 -15.89 -15.52 7.35
C ASP A 177 -16.74 -14.78 8.39
N VAL A 178 -16.19 -13.70 8.96
CA VAL A 178 -16.86 -12.83 9.94
C VAL A 178 -16.55 -11.38 9.59
N GLY A 179 -17.56 -10.51 9.67
CA GLY A 179 -17.45 -9.08 9.41
C GLY A 179 -18.19 -8.64 8.13
N PRO A 180 -18.28 -7.32 7.90
CA PRO A 180 -18.91 -6.78 6.71
C PRO A 180 -18.07 -7.08 5.45
N ARG A 181 -18.73 -7.04 4.28
CA ARG A 181 -18.02 -7.01 3.01
C ARG A 181 -17.41 -5.64 2.78
N HIS A 182 -16.35 -5.59 1.99
CA HIS A 182 -15.73 -4.34 1.59
C HIS A 182 -15.26 -4.41 0.16
N CYS A 183 -15.10 -3.25 -0.48
CA CYS A 183 -14.61 -3.13 -1.83
C CYS A 183 -13.23 -2.50 -1.84
N LEU A 184 -12.35 -2.99 -2.70
CA LEU A 184 -11.21 -2.22 -3.21
C LEU A 184 -11.65 -1.56 -4.51
N SER A 185 -11.50 -0.25 -4.63
CA SER A 185 -11.71 0.48 -5.88
C SER A 185 -10.46 1.25 -6.29
N ALA A 186 -10.18 1.28 -7.60
CA ALA A 186 -9.12 2.11 -8.18
C ALA A 186 -9.68 2.96 -9.32
N ILE A 187 -9.34 4.24 -9.33
CA ILE A 187 -9.61 5.12 -10.48
C ILE A 187 -8.43 5.02 -11.44
N VAL A 188 -8.71 4.48 -12.63
CA VAL A 188 -7.76 4.25 -13.71
C VAL A 188 -7.92 5.34 -14.77
N VAL A 189 -6.83 6.02 -15.11
CA VAL A 189 -6.81 7.12 -16.09
C VAL A 189 -6.03 6.67 -17.33
N HIS A 190 -6.75 6.30 -18.39
CA HIS A 190 -6.19 5.76 -19.63
C HIS A 190 -5.38 6.78 -20.43
N GLU A 191 -5.74 8.07 -20.39
CA GLU A 191 -4.92 9.16 -20.97
C GLU A 191 -3.52 9.23 -20.34
N ARG A 192 -3.32 8.63 -19.17
CA ARG A 192 -2.03 8.53 -18.47
C ARG A 192 -1.42 7.13 -18.59
N GLY A 193 -1.73 6.43 -19.69
CA GLY A 193 -1.25 5.08 -19.94
C GLY A 193 -1.87 4.03 -19.04
N GLY A 194 -3.05 4.30 -18.47
CA GLY A 194 -3.79 3.36 -17.63
C GLY A 194 -3.32 3.31 -16.18
N ALA A 195 -2.70 4.37 -15.65
CA ALA A 195 -2.28 4.43 -14.25
C ALA A 195 -3.47 4.58 -13.30
N ALA A 196 -3.36 3.99 -12.11
CA ALA A 196 -4.27 4.20 -10.99
C ALA A 196 -3.89 5.49 -10.23
N THR A 197 -4.78 6.48 -10.20
CA THR A 197 -4.51 7.77 -9.52
C THR A 197 -4.99 7.82 -8.08
N SER A 198 -5.86 6.88 -7.71
CA SER A 198 -6.41 6.75 -6.37
C SER A 198 -6.76 5.29 -6.08
N LEU A 199 -6.72 4.94 -4.80
CA LEU A 199 -7.11 3.65 -4.27
C LEU A 199 -7.99 3.92 -3.06
N HIS A 200 -9.11 3.23 -2.98
CA HIS A 200 -10.05 3.38 -1.87
C HIS A 200 -10.55 2.03 -1.38
N LEU A 201 -10.78 1.98 -0.08
CA LEU A 201 -11.59 0.94 0.55
C LEU A 201 -12.96 1.51 0.86
N THR A 202 -13.97 0.94 0.22
CA THR A 202 -15.38 1.34 0.37
C THR A 202 -16.20 0.17 0.92
N HIS A 203 -17.46 0.44 1.23
CA HIS A 203 -18.45 -0.58 1.58
C HIS A 203 -18.75 -1.53 0.41
N GLU A 204 -19.61 -2.50 0.66
CA GLU A 204 -20.06 -3.48 -0.32
C GLU A 204 -20.68 -2.88 -1.59
N LEU A 205 -20.57 -3.63 -2.69
CA LEU A 205 -20.86 -3.13 -4.04
C LEU A 205 -22.32 -2.71 -4.21
N ASP A 206 -23.23 -3.39 -3.51
CA ASP A 206 -24.65 -3.11 -3.59
C ASP A 206 -24.99 -1.76 -2.91
N GLY A 207 -24.38 -1.45 -1.75
CA GLY A 207 -24.49 -0.13 -1.14
C GLY A 207 -23.85 0.98 -1.99
N LEU A 208 -22.77 0.69 -2.71
CA LEU A 208 -22.18 1.65 -3.65
C LEU A 208 -23.10 1.94 -4.85
N ARG A 209 -23.79 0.91 -5.37
CA ARG A 209 -24.80 1.09 -6.44
C ARG A 209 -25.95 1.97 -5.98
N GLU A 210 -26.43 1.75 -4.76
CA GLU A 210 -27.48 2.57 -4.15
C GLU A 210 -27.04 4.03 -3.99
N GLU A 211 -25.81 4.26 -3.52
CA GLU A 211 -25.23 5.61 -3.41
C GLU A 211 -25.15 6.31 -4.76
N ILE A 212 -24.62 5.65 -5.79
CA ILE A 212 -24.53 6.20 -7.15
C ILE A 212 -25.93 6.51 -7.70
N ALA A 213 -26.90 5.61 -7.50
CA ALA A 213 -28.27 5.84 -7.91
C ALA A 213 -28.91 7.03 -7.17
N SER A 214 -28.56 7.25 -5.89
CA SER A 214 -29.09 8.35 -5.08
C SER A 214 -28.54 9.72 -5.47
N ILE A 215 -27.32 9.79 -6.01
CA ILE A 215 -26.65 11.05 -6.38
C ILE A 215 -27.28 11.68 -7.64
N GLY A 216 -27.94 10.90 -8.50
CA GLY A 216 -28.85 11.39 -9.55
C GLY A 216 -28.32 12.58 -10.38
N GLY A 217 -27.36 12.34 -11.26
CA GLY A 217 -26.78 13.36 -12.17
C GLY A 217 -27.27 13.26 -13.62
N GLU A 218 -26.93 14.29 -14.43
CA GLU A 218 -27.27 14.36 -15.87
C GLU A 218 -26.58 13.28 -16.73
N SER A 219 -25.47 12.71 -16.26
CA SER A 219 -24.79 11.56 -16.86
C SER A 219 -24.87 10.35 -15.92
N PRO A 220 -25.60 9.29 -16.26
CA PRO A 220 -25.69 8.11 -15.43
C PRO A 220 -24.35 7.37 -15.46
N ILE A 221 -23.67 7.25 -14.32
CA ILE A 221 -22.53 6.33 -14.18
C ILE A 221 -23.07 4.91 -14.35
N GLU A 222 -22.53 4.17 -15.30
CA GLU A 222 -22.89 2.77 -15.54
C GLU A 222 -22.08 1.85 -14.61
N VAL A 223 -22.76 0.91 -13.97
CA VAL A 223 -22.12 -0.13 -13.13
C VAL A 223 -22.20 -1.47 -13.88
N ILE A 224 -21.10 -1.82 -14.54
CA ILE A 224 -21.03 -2.99 -15.42
C ILE A 224 -20.38 -4.14 -14.66
N PRO A 225 -21.03 -5.31 -14.51
CA PRO A 225 -20.39 -6.49 -13.92
C PRO A 225 -19.11 -6.87 -14.67
N LEU A 226 -18.04 -7.18 -13.94
CA LEU A 226 -16.73 -7.50 -14.51
C LEU A 226 -16.27 -8.88 -14.02
N PRO A 227 -15.76 -9.77 -14.90
CA PRO A 227 -15.10 -10.99 -14.46
C PRO A 227 -13.90 -10.69 -13.55
N LEU A 228 -13.69 -11.51 -12.51
CA LEU A 228 -12.59 -11.32 -11.56
C LEU A 228 -11.22 -11.36 -12.23
N GLU A 229 -11.06 -12.18 -13.26
CA GLU A 229 -9.85 -12.27 -14.09
C GLU A 229 -9.54 -10.95 -14.77
N ARG A 230 -10.58 -10.30 -15.31
CA ARG A 230 -10.43 -9.02 -16.00
C ARG A 230 -10.18 -7.89 -15.01
N ALA A 231 -10.84 -7.90 -13.86
CA ALA A 231 -10.60 -6.94 -12.79
C ALA A 231 -9.15 -7.03 -12.29
N HIS A 232 -8.64 -8.24 -12.05
CA HIS A 232 -7.24 -8.48 -11.70
C HIS A 232 -6.30 -7.87 -12.73
N ALA A 233 -6.47 -8.23 -14.00
CA ALA A 233 -5.59 -7.77 -15.07
C ALA A 233 -5.55 -6.24 -15.21
N ILE A 234 -6.68 -5.55 -15.03
CA ILE A 234 -6.72 -4.08 -15.10
C ILE A 234 -6.04 -3.47 -13.86
N LEU A 235 -6.38 -3.93 -12.66
CA LEU A 235 -5.85 -3.36 -11.43
C LEU A 235 -4.34 -3.59 -11.28
N ASP A 236 -3.87 -4.80 -11.58
CA ASP A 236 -2.45 -5.18 -11.54
C ASP A 236 -1.64 -4.29 -12.50
N ALA A 237 -2.07 -4.19 -13.76
CA ALA A 237 -1.43 -3.32 -14.75
C ALA A 237 -1.48 -1.84 -14.35
N ALA A 238 -2.59 -1.37 -13.77
CA ALA A 238 -2.73 0.03 -13.38
C ALA A 238 -1.85 0.40 -12.20
N ILE A 239 -1.75 -0.45 -11.18
CA ILE A 239 -0.86 -0.27 -10.03
C ILE A 239 0.60 -0.37 -10.47
N GLU A 240 0.96 -1.39 -11.25
CA GLU A 240 2.30 -1.53 -11.83
C GLU A 240 2.68 -0.26 -12.62
N ARG A 241 1.78 0.22 -13.48
CA ARG A 241 2.03 1.42 -14.27
C ARG A 241 2.26 2.65 -13.39
N THR A 242 1.47 2.81 -12.34
CA THR A 242 1.60 3.91 -11.39
C THR A 242 2.95 3.88 -10.69
N GLU A 243 3.44 2.69 -10.38
CA GLU A 243 4.75 2.47 -9.77
C GLU A 243 5.92 2.53 -10.75
N GLN A 244 5.65 2.79 -12.03
CA GLN A 244 6.68 3.02 -13.06
C GLN A 244 6.69 4.46 -13.58
N VAL A 245 5.64 5.24 -13.32
CA VAL A 245 5.52 6.63 -13.78
C VAL A 245 6.00 7.56 -12.67
N GLY A 246 7.06 8.34 -12.94
CA GLY A 246 7.71 9.22 -11.96
C GLY A 246 6.83 10.29 -11.29
N ASP A 247 5.78 10.74 -11.98
CA ASP A 247 4.85 11.75 -11.48
C ASP A 247 3.40 11.39 -11.88
N PRO A 248 2.81 10.34 -11.28
CA PRO A 248 1.38 10.16 -11.39
C PRO A 248 0.75 11.26 -10.53
N LEU A 249 -0.28 11.94 -11.02
CA LEU A 249 -1.07 12.86 -10.19
C LEU A 249 -1.83 12.05 -9.13
N LEU A 250 -1.11 11.65 -8.10
CA LEU A 250 -1.61 10.79 -7.04
C LEU A 250 -2.40 11.63 -6.05
N THR A 251 -3.54 11.08 -5.66
CA THR A 251 -4.24 11.52 -4.46
C THR A 251 -3.58 10.89 -3.23
N SER A 252 -3.74 11.50 -2.05
CA SER A 252 -3.18 10.94 -0.80
C SER A 252 -3.68 9.51 -0.54
N SER A 253 -4.95 9.24 -0.90
CA SER A 253 -5.58 7.92 -0.77
C SER A 253 -4.82 6.78 -1.43
N TYR A 254 -4.03 7.07 -2.48
CA TYR A 254 -3.22 6.05 -3.14
C TYR A 254 -2.18 5.48 -2.17
N GLY A 255 -1.35 6.34 -1.57
CA GLY A 255 -0.33 5.91 -0.61
C GLY A 255 -0.95 5.21 0.60
N GLU A 256 -2.00 5.81 1.16
CA GLU A 256 -2.71 5.32 2.34
C GLU A 256 -3.31 3.91 2.14
N THR A 257 -3.79 3.59 0.93
CA THR A 257 -4.49 2.31 0.64
C THR A 257 -3.61 1.30 -0.11
N ARG A 258 -2.43 1.70 -0.57
CA ARG A 258 -1.56 0.89 -1.44
C ARG A 258 -1.22 -0.48 -0.86
N GLY A 259 -0.91 -0.54 0.43
CA GLY A 259 -0.57 -1.77 1.14
C GLY A 259 -1.70 -2.79 1.07
N VAL A 260 -2.91 -2.38 1.45
CA VAL A 260 -4.10 -3.25 1.34
C VAL A 260 -4.40 -3.61 -0.11
N ALA A 261 -4.27 -2.67 -1.05
CA ALA A 261 -4.56 -2.91 -2.46
C ALA A 261 -3.69 -4.04 -3.05
N ARG A 262 -2.38 -4.03 -2.76
CA ARG A 262 -1.45 -5.09 -3.18
C ARG A 262 -1.81 -6.45 -2.59
N GLN A 263 -2.15 -6.48 -1.31
CA GLN A 263 -2.56 -7.72 -0.66
C GLN A 263 -3.88 -8.27 -1.24
N ARG A 264 -4.84 -7.39 -1.60
CA ARG A 264 -6.04 -7.79 -2.33
C ARG A 264 -5.75 -8.33 -3.72
N LEU A 265 -4.79 -7.77 -4.45
CA LEU A 265 -4.34 -8.31 -5.73
C LEU A 265 -3.74 -9.69 -5.59
N ALA A 266 -2.88 -9.91 -4.59
CA ALA A 266 -2.32 -11.23 -4.31
C ALA A 266 -3.42 -12.27 -4.02
N LEU A 267 -4.43 -11.92 -3.21
CA LEU A 267 -5.58 -12.79 -2.93
C LEU A 267 -6.40 -13.10 -4.19
N LEU A 268 -6.54 -12.12 -5.08
CA LEU A 268 -7.25 -12.28 -6.34
C LEU A 268 -6.47 -13.21 -7.29
N ALA A 269 -5.16 -13.03 -7.45
CA ALA A 269 -4.30 -13.95 -8.20
C ALA A 269 -4.39 -15.39 -7.68
N ASP A 270 -4.31 -15.56 -6.36
CA ASP A 270 -4.42 -16.86 -5.70
C ASP A 270 -5.77 -17.54 -5.94
N HIS A 271 -6.86 -16.78 -5.92
CA HIS A 271 -8.20 -17.27 -6.18
C HIS A 271 -8.32 -17.80 -7.61
N LEU A 272 -7.83 -17.03 -8.59
CA LEU A 272 -7.84 -17.39 -10.01
C LEU A 272 -6.98 -18.63 -10.29
N GLY A 273 -5.80 -18.72 -9.67
CA GLY A 273 -4.92 -19.90 -9.80
C GLY A 273 -5.52 -21.18 -9.20
N ARG A 274 -6.31 -21.08 -8.12
CA ARG A 274 -7.04 -22.24 -7.55
C ARG A 274 -8.14 -22.74 -8.48
N GLY A 275 -8.89 -21.83 -9.12
CA GLY A 275 -9.95 -22.18 -10.08
C GLY A 275 -9.40 -22.98 -11.27
N GLN A 276 -8.29 -22.54 -11.85
CA GLN A 276 -7.64 -23.23 -12.97
C GLN A 276 -7.17 -24.65 -12.62
N ARG A 277 -6.58 -24.84 -11.42
CA ARG A 277 -6.15 -26.17 -10.95
C ARG A 277 -7.33 -27.13 -10.74
N SER A 278 -8.48 -26.64 -10.30
CA SER A 278 -9.69 -27.45 -10.13
C SER A 278 -10.29 -27.88 -11.47
N ALA A 279 -10.34 -26.98 -12.45
CA ALA A 279 -10.84 -27.27 -13.79
C ALA A 279 -9.98 -28.33 -14.51
N SER A 280 -8.65 -28.22 -14.42
CA SER A 280 -7.73 -29.19 -15.04
C SER A 280 -7.82 -30.60 -14.43
N ARG A 281 -8.19 -30.73 -13.14
CA ARG A 281 -8.43 -32.05 -12.51
C ARG A 281 -9.76 -32.68 -12.93
N SER A 282 -10.79 -31.88 -13.17
CA SER A 282 -12.10 -32.37 -13.60
C SER A 282 -12.13 -32.86 -15.04
N ILE A 283 -11.21 -32.41 -15.91
CA ILE A 283 -11.11 -32.87 -17.30
C ILE A 283 -10.29 -34.17 -17.42
N ALA A 284 -9.47 -34.48 -16.40
CA ALA A 284 -8.62 -35.66 -16.37
C ALA A 284 -9.26 -36.88 -15.66
N SER A 285 -10.52 -36.77 -15.22
CA SER A 285 -11.31 -37.86 -14.61
C SER A 285 -12.43 -38.29 -15.55
#